data_AF-A0A350XUD5-F1
#
_entry.id   AF-A0A350XUD5-F1
#
_cell.length_a   1.000
_cell.length_b   1.000
_cell.length_c   1.000
_cell.angle_alpha   90.00
_cell.angle_beta   90.00
_cell.angle_gamma   90.00
#
_symmetry.space_group_name_H-M   'P 1'
#
loop_
_entity.id
_entity.type
_entity.pdbx_description
1 polymer ?
#
loop_
_entity_poly.entity_id
_entity_poly.type
_entity_poly.pdbx_seq_one_letter_code
_entity_poly.pdbx_strand_id
1 'polypeptide(L)' 'MARRVALKLSGESFADARIGYGIDPATVQRLAEEIAEVHREGHQIAMVVGGGNIFRGL' A
#
# COMPACT_ATOMS: atom_id res chain seq x y z
N MET A 1 16.56 16.67 -1.15
CA MET A 1 16.51 16.59 0.33
C MET A 1 15.90 15.25 0.70
N ALA A 2 16.61 14.42 1.48
CA ALA A 2 16.02 13.21 2.04
C ALA A 2 14.95 13.60 3.06
N ARG A 3 13.69 13.24 2.79
CA ARG A 3 12.52 13.53 3.65
C ARG A 3 11.97 12.25 4.23
N ARG A 4 11.58 12.28 5.51
CA ARG A 4 10.83 11.21 6.16
C ARG A 4 9.34 11.46 5.99
N VAL A 5 8.61 10.45 5.53
CA VAL A 5 7.18 10.50 5.30
C VAL A 5 6.47 9.30 5.91
N ALA A 6 5.23 9.51 6.33
CA ALA A 6 4.31 8.43 6.68
C ALA A 6 3.30 8.27 5.54
N LEU A 7 3.31 7.12 4.88
CA LEU A 7 2.42 6.76 3.79
C LEU A 7 1.27 5.91 4.33
N LYS A 8 0.08 6.48 4.42
CA LYS A 8 -1.14 5.73 4.74
C LYS A 8 -1.79 5.23 3.45
N LEU A 9 -2.01 3.93 3.36
CA LEU A 9 -2.72 3.27 2.28
C LEU A 9 -4.05 2.71 2.78
N SER A 10 -5.07 2.73 1.93
CA SER A 10 -6.32 2.02 2.21
C SER A 10 -6.13 0.53 1.98
N GLY A 11 -6.74 -0.31 2.82
CA GLY A 11 -6.74 -1.76 2.59
C GLY A 11 -7.47 -2.12 1.30
N GLU A 12 -8.54 -1.38 1.03
CA GLU A 12 -9.38 -1.45 -0.16
C GLU A 12 -8.57 -1.29 -1.45
N SER A 13 -7.46 -0.54 -1.41
CA SER A 13 -6.57 -0.35 -2.55
C SER A 13 -5.82 -1.63 -2.93
N PHE A 14 -5.80 -2.64 -2.06
CA PHE A 14 -5.16 -3.94 -2.31
C PHE A 14 -6.16 -5.03 -2.70
N ALA A 15 -7.46 -4.77 -2.70
CA ALA A 15 -8.46 -5.76 -3.07
C ALA A 15 -8.46 -6.07 -4.58
N ASP A 16 -8.83 -7.29 -4.98
CA ASP A 16 -9.12 -7.56 -6.40
C ASP A 16 -10.29 -6.67 -6.84
N ALA A 17 -10.08 -5.93 -7.93
CA ALA A 17 -10.99 -4.90 -8.39
C ALA A 17 -12.40 -5.41 -8.76
N ARG A 18 -12.54 -6.71 -9.03
CA ARG A 18 -13.82 -7.35 -9.38
C ARG A 18 -14.59 -7.79 -8.15
N ILE A 19 -13.90 -8.28 -7.13
CA ILE A 19 -14.54 -8.83 -5.91
C ILE A 19 -14.54 -7.86 -4.73
N GLY A 20 -13.69 -6.82 -4.74
CA GLY A 20 -13.59 -5.84 -3.66
C GLY A 20 -13.11 -6.40 -2.32
N TYR A 21 -12.54 -7.62 -2.34
CA TYR A 21 -12.06 -8.34 -1.15
C TYR A 21 -10.69 -8.97 -1.41
N GLY A 22 -9.98 -9.31 -0.34
CA GLY A 22 -8.72 -10.07 -0.41
C GLY A 22 -7.53 -9.19 -0.77
N ILE A 23 -6.47 -9.83 -1.28
CA ILE A 23 -5.21 -9.17 -1.66
C ILE A 23 -4.92 -9.55 -3.11
N ASP A 24 -4.93 -8.56 -4.01
CA ASP A 24 -4.52 -8.71 -5.40
C ASP A 24 -2.99 -8.63 -5.51
N PRO A 25 -2.30 -9.72 -5.89
CA PRO A 25 -0.85 -9.75 -6.00
C PRO A 25 -0.31 -8.74 -7.03
N ALA A 26 -1.04 -8.48 -8.12
CA ALA A 26 -0.60 -7.55 -9.15
C ALA A 26 -0.56 -6.11 -8.62
N THR A 27 -1.58 -5.72 -7.86
CA THR A 27 -1.61 -4.41 -7.21
C THR A 27 -0.54 -4.26 -6.13
N VAL A 28 -0.29 -5.30 -5.33
CA VAL A 28 0.80 -5.31 -4.34
C VAL A 28 2.15 -5.10 -5.03
N GLN A 29 2.43 -5.87 -6.09
CA GLN A 29 3.69 -5.79 -6.82
C GLN A 29 3.94 -4.38 -7.37
N ARG A 30 2.93 -3.80 -8.04
CA ARG A 30 3.02 -2.45 -8.60
C ARG A 30 3.30 -1.39 -7.52
N LEU A 31 2.55 -1.42 -6.41
CA LEU A 31 2.77 -0.47 -5.31
C LEU A 31 4.15 -0.64 -4.67
N ALA A 32 4.63 -1.89 -4.55
CA ALA A 32 5.96 -2.16 -4.03
C ALA A 32 7.06 -1.58 -4.94
N GLU A 33 6.91 -1.69 -6.26
CA GLU A 33 7.84 -1.11 -7.23
C GLU A 33 7.89 0.42 -7.16
N GLU A 34 6.72 1.07 -7.12
CA GLU A 34 6.58 2.53 -6.96
C GLU A 34 7.25 3.02 -5.65
N ILE A 35 7.00 2.33 -4.54
CA ILE A 35 7.58 2.67 -3.23
C ILE A 35 9.09 2.43 -3.20
N ALA A 36 9.57 1.36 -3.83
CA ALA A 36 10.99 1.04 -3.92
C ALA A 36 11.76 2.09 -4.73
N GLU A 37 11.16 2.65 -5.77
CA GLU A 37 11.74 3.76 -6.54
C GLU A 37 11.95 4.99 -5.66
N VAL A 38 10.91 5.44 -4.96
CA VAL A 38 10.99 6.60 -4.04
C VAL A 38 11.99 6.34 -2.90
N HIS A 39 12.07 5.11 -2.39
CA HIS A 39 13.05 4.75 -1.38
C HIS A 39 14.49 4.85 -1.90
N ARG A 40 14.76 4.39 -3.14
CA ARG A 40 16.08 4.49 -3.78
C ARG A 40 16.56 5.92 -3.97
N GLU A 41 15.64 6.88 -4.08
CA GLU A 41 15.97 8.32 -4.12
C GLU A 41 16.43 8.88 -2.75
N GLY A 42 16.44 8.06 -1.70
CA GLY A 42 16.92 8.42 -0.36
C GLY A 42 15.82 8.85 0.61
N HIS A 43 14.55 8.68 0.25
CA HIS A 43 13.43 8.95 1.13
C HIS A 43 13.22 7.82 2.17
N GLN A 44 12.87 8.22 3.39
CA GLN A 44 12.50 7.29 4.45
C GLN A 44 10.98 7.21 4.54
N ILE A 45 10.44 6.01 4.37
CA ILE A 45 9.00 5.79 4.25
C ILE A 45 8.56 4.87 5.39
N ALA A 46 7.67 5.37 6.25
CA ALA A 46 6.90 4.53 7.16
C ALA A 46 5.54 4.24 6.53
N MET A 47 5.09 2.99 6.51
CA MET A 47 3.82 2.61 5.89
C MET A 47 2.76 2.25 6.93
N VAL A 48 1.54 2.71 6.73
CA VAL A 48 0.35 2.30 7.48
C VAL A 48 -0.69 1.79 6.50
N VAL A 49 -1.06 0.51 6.58
CA VAL A 49 -2.02 -0.11 5.67
C VAL A 49 -3.30 -0.45 6.44
N GLY A 50 -4.45 0.02 5.95
CA GLY A 50 -5.74 -0.39 6.48
C GLY A 50 -6.06 -1.86 6.18
N GLY A 51 -6.87 -2.51 7.01
CA GLY A 51 -7.27 -3.92 6.82
C GLY A 51 -8.67 -4.13 6.23
N GLY A 52 -9.32 -3.08 5.73
CA GLY A 52 -10.74 -3.07 5.33
C GLY A 52 -11.10 -4.01 4.17
N ASN A 53 -10.11 -4.42 3.38
CA ASN A 53 -10.23 -5.45 2.33
C ASN A 53 -10.27 -6.88 2.87
N ILE A 54 -9.90 -7.11 4.13
CA ILE A 54 -9.94 -8.41 4.80
C ILE A 54 -11.03 -8.46 5.85
N PHE A 55 -11.17 -7.40 6.65
CA PHE A 55 -12.11 -7.34 7.75
C PHE A 55 -12.54 -5.89 8.02
N ARG A 56 -13.83 -5.71 8.30
CA ARG A 56 -14.41 -4.46 8.80
C ARG A 56 -15.17 -4.77 10.09
N GLY A 57 -15.05 -3.89 11.09
CA GLY A 57 -15.78 -4.03 12.35
C GLY A 57 -17.29 -4.16 12.11
N LEU A 58 -17.94 -4.98 12.94
CA LEU A 58 -19.39 -5.13 13.03
C LEU A 58 -20.02 -3.94 13.76
#